data_AF-A0A972RG37-F1
#
_entry.id   AF-A0A972RG37-F1
#
_cell.length_a   1.000
_cell.length_b   1.000
_cell.length_c   1.000
_cell.angle_alpha   90.00
_cell.angle_beta   90.00
_cell.angle_gamma   90.00
#
_symmetry.space_group_name_H-M   'P 1'
#
loop_
_entity.id
_entity.type
_entity.pdbx_description
1 polymer ?
#
loop_
_entity_poly.entity_id
_entity_poly.type
_entity_poly.pdbx_seq_one_letter_code
_entity_poly.pdbx_strand_id
1 'polypeptide(L)'
;MNVMNRNNLRLIRVKSKAKNTAESVAKSAAKKVLLSLSLAMICAFAQADSGTDTSGSHAIKVPPHAMSMEDVERFFPKPISRLPAVGEPPISRWIYDQYTVYFEGRRVIHSVMHRPEKNSHQ
;
A
#
# COMPACT_ATOMS: atom_id res chain seq x y z
N MET A 1 -54.12 -6.16 -20.26
CA MET A 1 -52.84 -6.74 -19.77
C MET A 1 -52.57 -6.13 -18.39
N ASN A 2 -52.89 -6.70 -17.23
CA ASN A 2 -52.41 -7.95 -16.59
C ASN A 2 -50.90 -8.14 -16.85
N VAL A 3 -49.95 -8.16 -15.91
CA VAL A 3 -49.96 -8.43 -14.47
C VAL A 3 -48.69 -7.81 -13.85
N MET A 4 -48.82 -7.03 -12.77
CA MET A 4 -47.78 -6.85 -11.74
C MET A 4 -47.59 -8.19 -11.02
N ASN A 5 -46.37 -8.75 -10.91
CA ASN A 5 -45.93 -9.57 -9.75
C ASN A 5 -44.54 -10.20 -9.99
N ARG A 6 -43.55 -9.84 -9.18
CA ARG A 6 -42.37 -10.69 -8.87
C ARG A 6 -42.08 -10.65 -7.37
N ASN A 7 -43.09 -11.00 -6.58
CA ASN A 7 -42.94 -11.49 -5.21
C ASN A 7 -42.08 -12.76 -5.22
N ASN A 8 -40.96 -12.79 -4.48
CA ASN A 8 -40.48 -13.99 -3.79
C ASN A 8 -39.20 -13.75 -2.97
N LEU A 9 -39.25 -12.88 -1.96
CA LEU A 9 -38.33 -13.00 -0.81
C LEU A 9 -39.13 -13.05 0.49
N ARG A 10 -39.69 -14.22 0.79
CA ARG A 10 -40.11 -14.57 2.14
C ARG A 10 -39.10 -15.54 2.76
N LEU A 11 -38.60 -15.13 3.92
CA LEU A 11 -38.33 -15.94 5.11
C LEU A 11 -37.52 -17.23 4.94
N ILE A 12 -36.27 -17.17 5.38
CA ILE A 12 -35.70 -18.26 6.18
C ILE A 12 -35.39 -17.72 7.57
N ARG A 13 -35.90 -18.45 8.55
CA ARG A 13 -36.01 -18.14 9.96
C ARG A 13 -34.82 -18.77 10.70
N VAL A 14 -34.51 -18.17 11.85
CA VAL A 14 -33.91 -18.72 13.09
C VAL A 14 -32.40 -19.05 13.22
N LYS A 15 -31.84 -18.39 14.25
CA LYS A 15 -30.82 -18.79 15.25
C LYS A 15 -29.37 -18.59 14.80
N SER A 16 -28.61 -17.66 15.40
CA SER A 16 -28.01 -17.81 16.74
C SER A 16 -27.52 -16.43 17.24
N LYS A 17 -28.02 -15.86 18.34
CA LYS A 17 -27.70 -16.08 19.78
C LYS A 17 -26.22 -15.92 20.15
N ALA A 18 -25.82 -14.71 20.54
CA ALA A 18 -25.05 -14.40 21.75
C ALA A 18 -24.88 -12.87 21.84
N LYS A 19 -25.63 -12.19 22.72
CA LYS A 19 -25.21 -11.76 24.07
C LYS A 19 -24.31 -10.51 24.03
N ASN A 20 -24.66 -9.58 24.91
CA ASN A 20 -23.90 -8.43 25.39
C ASN A 20 -24.48 -7.10 24.86
N THR A 21 -25.53 -6.58 25.50
CA THR A 21 -25.54 -5.87 26.80
C THR A 21 -25.30 -4.39 26.60
N ALA A 22 -26.20 -3.60 27.20
CA ALA A 22 -26.25 -2.14 27.26
C ALA A 22 -26.75 -1.50 25.94
N GLU A 23 -28.05 -1.32 25.70
CA GLU A 23 -28.98 -0.62 26.58
C GLU A 23 -28.31 0.58 27.27
N SER A 24 -28.51 1.76 26.69
CA SER A 24 -28.68 3.05 27.39
C SER A 24 -28.05 4.23 26.63
N VAL A 25 -28.32 4.33 25.34
CA VAL A 25 -28.31 5.62 24.65
C VAL A 25 -29.78 5.99 24.45
N ALA A 26 -30.18 7.18 24.89
CA ALA A 26 -31.51 7.78 24.71
C ALA A 26 -32.58 7.57 25.81
N LYS A 27 -32.25 7.85 27.07
CA LYS A 27 -33.21 8.48 28.02
C LYS A 27 -32.58 9.79 28.51
N SER A 28 -32.75 10.84 27.72
CA SER A 28 -33.78 11.88 27.94
C SER A 28 -33.41 12.81 29.09
N ALA A 29 -33.07 14.03 28.69
CA ALA A 29 -32.65 15.16 29.48
C ALA A 29 -33.69 15.52 30.57
N ALA A 30 -33.42 15.18 31.83
CA ALA A 30 -34.24 15.66 32.96
C ALA A 30 -33.55 15.57 34.33
N LYS A 31 -32.23 15.62 34.42
CA LYS A 31 -31.54 15.75 35.72
C LYS A 31 -30.37 16.74 35.62
N LYS A 32 -30.76 18.01 35.58
CA LYS A 32 -29.90 19.15 35.89
C LYS A 32 -29.35 18.97 37.30
N VAL A 33 -28.09 19.35 37.50
CA VAL A 33 -27.46 19.60 38.81
C VAL A 33 -27.32 18.35 39.68
N LEU A 34 -26.29 17.54 39.44
CA LEU A 34 -25.46 16.87 40.48
C LEU A 34 -24.38 16.03 39.77
N LEU A 35 -23.11 16.15 40.21
CA LEU A 35 -21.89 15.47 39.73
C LEU A 35 -21.31 15.98 38.39
N SER A 36 -20.66 17.15 38.33
CA SER A 36 -19.28 17.46 38.75
C SER A 36 -18.21 16.43 38.34
N LEU A 37 -17.28 16.90 37.50
CA LEU A 37 -15.87 16.47 37.44
C LEU A 37 -15.51 15.23 36.62
N SER A 38 -15.74 15.27 35.30
CA SER A 38 -14.90 14.52 34.35
C SER A 38 -14.03 15.52 33.58
N LEU A 39 -12.87 15.76 34.20
CA LEU A 39 -11.72 16.48 33.70
C LEU A 39 -11.50 16.21 32.21
N ALA A 40 -11.50 17.28 31.40
CA ALA A 40 -11.01 17.25 30.04
C ALA A 40 -9.54 16.78 30.07
N MET A 41 -9.31 15.54 29.68
CA MET A 41 -7.97 15.00 29.45
C MET A 41 -8.00 14.35 28.07
N ILE A 42 -7.94 15.22 27.06
CA ILE A 42 -7.42 14.85 25.75
C ILE A 42 -5.95 14.53 26.00
N CYS A 43 -5.65 13.27 26.26
CA CYS A 43 -4.28 12.79 26.29
C CYS A 43 -3.88 12.52 24.84
N ALA A 44 -3.04 13.40 24.31
CA ALA A 44 -2.52 13.36 22.96
C ALA A 44 -1.78 12.04 22.71
N PHE A 45 -2.26 11.22 21.78
CA PHE A 45 -1.44 10.18 21.17
C PHE A 45 -0.75 10.78 19.95
N ALA A 46 0.28 11.60 20.19
CA ALA A 46 1.29 11.86 19.17
C ALA A 46 2.26 10.67 19.21
N GLN A 47 1.92 9.58 18.52
CA GLN A 47 2.89 8.54 18.23
C GLN A 47 3.84 9.11 17.15
N ALA A 48 4.90 9.78 17.61
CA ALA A 48 6.06 10.02 16.78
C ALA A 48 6.76 8.67 16.59
N ASP A 49 6.35 7.94 15.55
CA ASP A 49 7.13 6.84 15.00
C ASP A 49 8.45 7.43 14.53
N SER A 50 9.45 7.42 15.42
CA SER A 50 10.82 7.75 15.08
C SER A 50 11.39 6.53 14.38
N GLY A 51 10.94 6.32 13.15
CA GLY A 51 11.49 5.32 12.26
C GLY A 51 12.96 5.62 12.02
N THR A 52 13.82 4.84 12.68
CA THR A 52 15.19 4.53 12.30
C THR A 52 16.13 5.73 12.10
N ASP A 53 16.97 5.93 13.11
CA ASP A 53 18.41 6.14 12.94
C ASP A 53 18.98 5.35 11.75
N THR A 54 18.98 5.95 10.57
CA THR A 54 19.81 5.47 9.45
C THR A 54 20.83 6.54 9.17
N SER A 55 22.08 6.28 9.54
CA SER A 55 23.25 7.01 9.04
C SER A 55 23.22 7.00 7.51
N GLY A 56 22.59 8.02 6.92
CA GLY A 56 23.11 8.92 5.91
C GLY A 56 23.69 8.39 4.60
N SER A 57 23.69 7.09 4.30
CA SER A 57 23.97 6.60 2.95
C SER A 57 22.65 6.36 2.23
N HIS A 58 22.24 7.32 1.39
CA HIS A 58 21.07 7.18 0.51
C HIS A 58 21.36 6.12 -0.56
N ALA A 59 21.27 4.85 -0.19
CA ALA A 59 21.44 3.74 -1.12
C ALA A 59 20.24 3.70 -2.07
N ILE A 60 20.52 3.83 -3.37
CA ILE A 60 19.49 3.72 -4.41
C ILE A 60 18.93 2.31 -4.39
N LYS A 61 17.61 2.18 -4.19
CA LYS A 61 16.91 0.91 -4.27
C LYS A 61 16.72 0.51 -5.73
N VAL A 62 17.08 -0.72 -6.07
CA VAL A 62 16.89 -1.30 -7.41
C VAL A 62 16.00 -2.54 -7.35
N PRO A 63 15.29 -2.89 -8.44
CA PRO A 63 14.50 -4.11 -8.49
C PRO A 63 15.33 -5.35 -8.19
N PRO A 64 14.86 -6.25 -7.29
CA PRO A 64 15.53 -7.51 -7.03
C PRO A 64 15.31 -8.50 -8.18
N HIS A 65 16.15 -9.53 -8.22
CA HIS A 65 16.03 -10.63 -9.17
C HIS A 65 14.63 -11.30 -9.09
N ALA A 66 14.15 -11.82 -10.23
CA ALA A 66 12.88 -12.50 -10.42
C ALA A 66 11.59 -11.67 -10.20
N MET A 67 11.69 -10.39 -9.84
CA MET A 67 10.55 -9.47 -9.79
C MET A 67 9.90 -9.35 -11.17
N SER A 68 8.57 -9.21 -11.22
CA SER A 68 7.83 -9.08 -12.48
C SER A 68 7.95 -7.67 -13.05
N MET A 69 7.83 -7.51 -14.37
CA MET A 69 7.77 -6.18 -15.00
C MET A 69 6.65 -5.32 -14.39
N GLU A 70 5.50 -5.92 -14.12
CA GLU A 70 4.33 -5.24 -13.53
C GLU A 70 4.64 -4.72 -12.11
N ASP A 71 5.33 -5.52 -11.29
CA ASP A 71 5.78 -5.09 -9.96
C ASP A 71 6.83 -3.98 -10.06
N VAL A 72 7.75 -4.06 -11.02
CA VAL A 72 8.74 -2.99 -11.24
C VAL A 72 8.03 -1.68 -11.57
N GLU A 73 7.04 -1.68 -12.47
CA GLU A 73 6.27 -0.47 -12.77
C GLU A 73 5.46 0.06 -11.58
N ARG A 74 5.04 -0.83 -10.69
CA ARG A 74 4.24 -0.47 -9.51
C ARG A 74 5.07 0.15 -8.39
N PHE A 75 6.27 -0.39 -8.15
CA PHE A 75 7.09 -0.05 -7.00
C PHE A 75 8.26 0.91 -7.32
N PHE A 76 8.64 1.01 -8.59
CA PHE A 76 9.76 1.84 -9.03
C PHE A 76 9.26 2.98 -9.94
N PRO A 77 10.04 4.07 -10.07
CA PRO A 77 9.69 5.15 -10.98
C PRO A 77 9.58 4.65 -12.43
N LYS A 78 9.02 5.49 -13.31
CA LYS A 78 9.01 5.18 -14.75
C LYS A 78 10.45 5.22 -15.28
N PRO A 79 10.86 4.23 -16.11
CA PRO A 79 12.16 4.28 -16.76
C PRO A 79 12.21 5.43 -17.77
N ILE A 80 13.42 5.94 -17.99
CA ILE A 80 13.73 6.95 -19.01
C ILE A 80 13.49 6.37 -20.41
N SER A 81 13.89 5.11 -20.61
CA SER A 81 13.72 4.41 -21.88
C SER A 81 13.51 2.93 -21.68
N ARG A 82 12.69 2.33 -22.55
CA ARG A 82 12.46 0.88 -22.64
C ARG A 82 12.93 0.42 -23.99
N LEU A 83 13.99 -0.38 -23.99
CA LEU A 83 14.54 -0.96 -25.20
C LEU A 83 13.90 -2.34 -25.42
N PRO A 84 13.53 -2.68 -26.67
CA PRO A 84 12.85 -3.92 -26.99
C PRO A 84 13.72 -5.15 -26.70
N ALA A 85 13.08 -6.32 -26.64
CA ALA A 85 13.77 -7.58 -26.48
C ALA A 85 14.69 -7.87 -27.67
N VAL A 86 15.90 -8.37 -27.40
CA VAL A 86 16.86 -8.82 -28.42
C VAL A 86 17.42 -10.20 -28.05
N GLY A 87 17.70 -11.04 -29.06
CA GLY A 87 18.34 -12.35 -28.91
C GLY A 87 17.40 -13.50 -28.54
N GLU A 88 18.00 -14.67 -28.33
CA GLU A 88 17.36 -15.89 -27.82
C GLU A 88 18.24 -16.44 -26.67
N PRO A 89 17.79 -16.42 -25.40
CA PRO A 89 16.47 -15.98 -24.94
C PRO A 89 16.25 -14.46 -25.12
N PRO A 90 14.99 -14.00 -25.22
CA PRO A 90 14.66 -12.59 -25.45
C PRO A 90 14.98 -11.74 -24.20
N ILE A 91 15.94 -10.82 -24.32
CA ILE A 91 16.35 -9.91 -23.23
C ILE A 91 15.90 -8.48 -23.52
N SER A 92 15.01 -7.96 -22.68
CA SER A 92 14.59 -6.54 -22.67
C SER A 92 15.38 -5.74 -21.65
N ARG A 93 15.46 -4.42 -21.83
CA ARG A 93 16.25 -3.54 -20.96
C ARG A 93 15.54 -2.22 -20.71
N TRP A 94 15.40 -1.85 -19.45
CA TRP A 94 14.83 -0.58 -19.02
C TRP A 94 15.90 0.28 -18.38
N ILE A 95 16.03 1.50 -18.89
CA ILE A 95 17.06 2.46 -18.49
C ILE A 95 16.46 3.42 -17.47
N TYR A 96 17.09 3.53 -16.31
CA TYR A 96 16.85 4.54 -15.30
C TYR A 96 18.05 5.48 -15.25
N ASP A 97 17.93 6.58 -14.50
CA ASP A 97 18.99 7.60 -14.41
C ASP A 97 20.31 7.00 -13.87
N GLN A 98 20.22 6.25 -12.78
CA GLN A 98 21.38 5.73 -12.05
C GLN A 98 21.63 4.23 -12.27
N TYR A 99 20.73 3.51 -12.96
CA TYR A 99 20.85 2.07 -13.17
C TYR A 99 20.08 1.58 -14.39
N THR A 100 20.38 0.38 -14.86
CA THR A 100 19.65 -0.32 -15.93
C THR A 100 19.17 -1.67 -15.44
N VAL A 101 17.90 -2.00 -15.70
CA VAL A 101 17.28 -3.27 -15.33
C VAL A 101 17.12 -4.13 -16.58
N TYR A 102 17.60 -5.36 -16.50
CA TYR A 102 17.53 -6.37 -17.56
C TYR A 102 16.44 -7.37 -17.22
N PHE A 103 15.64 -7.71 -18.22
CA PHE A 103 14.55 -8.66 -18.11
C PHE A 103 14.71 -9.76 -19.13
N GLU A 104 14.44 -10.99 -18.72
CA GLU A 104 14.19 -12.11 -19.63
C GLU A 104 12.69 -12.41 -19.61
N GLY A 105 12.05 -12.31 -20.77
CA GLY A 105 10.59 -12.34 -20.86
C GLY A 105 9.95 -11.24 -20.00
N ARG A 106 9.38 -11.62 -18.84
CA ARG A 106 8.70 -10.70 -17.89
C ARG A 106 9.36 -10.61 -16.52
N ARG A 107 10.55 -11.19 -16.33
CA ARG A 107 11.21 -11.27 -15.02
C ARG A 107 12.52 -10.53 -15.04
N VAL A 108 12.82 -9.81 -13.96
CA VAL A 108 14.14 -9.20 -13.74
C VAL A 108 15.18 -10.31 -13.62
N ILE A 109 16.22 -10.21 -14.44
CA ILE A 109 17.41 -11.08 -14.36
C ILE A 109 18.60 -10.33 -13.77
N HIS A 110 18.68 -9.00 -13.93
CA HIS A 110 19.79 -8.23 -13.37
C HIS A 110 19.48 -6.74 -13.29
N SER A 111 20.06 -6.07 -12.28
CA SER A 111 20.00 -4.61 -12.10
C SER A 111 21.41 -4.07 -11.96
N VAL A 112 21.85 -3.21 -12.88
CA VAL A 112 23.24 -2.72 -12.97
C VAL A 112 23.28 -1.22 -12.65
N MET A 113 24.07 -0.82 -11.66
CA MET A 113 24.33 0.59 -11.37
C MET A 113 25.24 1.22 -12.42
N HIS A 114 24.90 2.43 -12.86
CA HIS A 114 25.78 3.24 -13.69
C HIS A 114 26.97 3.69 -12.86
N ARG A 115 28.18 3.50 -13.39
CA ARG A 115 29.39 4.02 -12.74
C ARG A 115 29.43 5.52 -13.01
N PRO A 116 29.51 6.39 -11.98
CA PRO A 116 29.78 7.80 -12.23
C PRO A 116 31.13 7.90 -12.94
N GLU A 117 31.16 8.65 -14.04
CA GLU A 117 32.41 8.90 -14.76
C GLU A 117 33.39 9.58 -13.80
N LYS A 118 34.43 8.85 -13.41
CA LYS A 118 35.53 9.45 -12.64
C LYS A 118 36.33 10.24 -13.66
N ASN A 119 36.04 11.53 -13.79
CA ASN A 119 36.76 12.40 -14.70
C ASN A 119 38.24 12.42 -14.31
N SER A 120 39.05 11.66 -15.04
CA SER A 120 40.49 11.47 -14.84
C SER A 120 41.24 12.71 -15.30
N HIS A 121 41.10 13.82 -14.55
CA HIS A 121 42.07 14.89 -14.62
C HIS A 121 43.21 14.51 -13.67
N GLN A 122 44.15 13.78 -14.25
CA GLN A 122 45.51 13.64 -13.76
C GLN A 122 46.32 14.86 -14.22
#